data_AF-A0A5P1UTC3-F1
#
_entry.id   AF-A0A5P1UTC3-F1
#
_cell.length_a   1.000
_cell.length_b   1.000
_cell.length_c   1.000
_cell.angle_alpha   90.00
_cell.angle_beta   90.00
_cell.angle_gamma   90.00
#
_symmetry.space_group_name_H-M   'P 1'
#
loop_
_entity.id
_entity.type
_entity.pdbx_description
1 polymer ?
#
loop_
_entity_poly.entity_id
_entity_poly.type
_entity_poly.pdbx_seq_one_letter_code
_entity_poly.pdbx_strand_id
1 'polypeptide(L)'
;MMSLRFLPLLSVLLFTGCGTVGNMVIQDQTLEQKAAFALNTTSDKVKVSNRQGAIDGTINFVATTGGKSYQCYITTVGGAISSQAICSGSSSVKTTNNADNKQCNALLQAAGRC
;
A
#
# COMPACT_ATOMS: atom_id res chain seq x y z
N MET A 1 -67.90 -5.60 20.84
CA MET A 1 -67.49 -6.98 20.49
C MET A 1 -66.26 -6.91 19.59
N MET A 2 -65.25 -7.71 19.93
CA MET A 2 -64.05 -8.10 19.14
C MET A 2 -64.37 -8.20 17.62
N SER A 3 -63.49 -7.95 16.65
CA SER A 3 -62.09 -8.40 16.55
C SER A 3 -61.40 -7.84 15.29
N LEU A 4 -60.14 -7.41 15.46
CA LEU A 4 -58.94 -7.92 14.78
C LEU A 4 -58.99 -8.11 13.25
N ARG A 5 -58.18 -7.34 12.48
CA ARG A 5 -57.14 -7.87 11.55
C ARG A 5 -56.02 -6.84 11.32
N PHE A 6 -54.83 -7.18 11.83
CA PHE A 6 -53.52 -6.66 11.43
C PHE A 6 -53.23 -7.01 9.96
N LEU A 7 -52.75 -6.07 9.13
CA LEU A 7 -51.72 -6.26 8.07
C LEU A 7 -51.55 -4.97 7.21
N PRO A 8 -50.38 -4.70 6.60
CA PRO A 8 -49.14 -4.30 7.26
C PRO A 8 -48.52 -3.02 6.66
N LEU A 9 -47.77 -2.33 7.52
CA LEU A 9 -46.43 -1.78 7.28
C LEU A 9 -46.04 -1.34 5.86
N LEU A 10 -46.09 -0.02 5.68
CA LEU A 10 -45.24 0.78 4.82
C LEU A 10 -43.77 0.32 4.91
N SER A 11 -43.24 -0.38 3.92
CA SER A 11 -41.81 -0.70 3.81
C SER A 11 -41.43 -0.96 2.36
N VAL A 12 -41.41 0.10 1.54
CA VAL A 12 -40.62 0.10 0.31
C VAL A 12 -39.16 0.22 0.75
N LEU A 13 -38.52 -0.93 0.95
CA LEU A 13 -37.07 -1.02 1.01
C LEU A 13 -36.54 -0.60 -0.36
N LEU A 14 -36.14 0.67 -0.47
CA LEU A 14 -35.17 1.08 -1.47
C LEU A 14 -33.86 0.41 -1.08
N PHE A 15 -33.64 -0.80 -1.56
CA PHE A 15 -32.31 -1.36 -1.71
C PHE A 15 -31.59 -0.51 -2.77
N THR A 16 -31.12 0.68 -2.39
CA THR A 16 -29.94 1.27 -3.00
C THR A 16 -28.77 0.41 -2.56
N GLY A 17 -28.67 -0.77 -3.16
CA GLY A 17 -27.40 -1.47 -3.25
C GLY A 17 -26.48 -0.58 -4.04
N CYS A 18 -25.76 0.30 -3.36
CA CYS A 18 -24.52 0.84 -3.88
C CYS A 18 -23.61 -0.39 -3.99
N GLY A 19 -23.61 -1.02 -5.16
CA GLY A 19 -22.67 -2.07 -5.50
C GLY A 19 -21.29 -1.47 -5.35
N THR A 20 -20.64 -1.73 -4.22
CA THR A 20 -19.22 -1.43 -4.04
C THR A 20 -18.47 -2.44 -4.90
N VAL A 21 -18.42 -2.15 -6.19
CA VAL A 21 -17.55 -2.83 -7.14
C VAL A 21 -16.12 -2.60 -6.65
N GLY A 22 -15.54 -3.65 -6.05
CA GLY A 22 -14.18 -4.09 -6.35
C GLY A 22 -13.05 -3.07 -6.25
N ASN A 23 -13.12 -2.09 -5.35
CA ASN A 23 -11.94 -1.36 -4.94
C ASN A 23 -11.73 -1.62 -3.45
N MET A 24 -11.05 -2.73 -3.14
CA MET A 24 -10.23 -2.76 -1.94
C MET A 24 -9.16 -1.69 -2.14
N VAL A 25 -9.55 -0.44 -1.90
CA VAL A 25 -8.62 0.64 -1.61
C VAL A 25 -7.98 0.18 -0.31
N ILE A 26 -6.91 -0.58 -0.47
CA ILE A 26 -6.00 -0.84 0.63
C ILE A 26 -5.69 0.52 1.19
N GLN A 27 -6.24 0.79 2.37
CA GLN A 27 -6.14 2.08 3.01
C GLN A 27 -4.66 2.37 3.21
N ASP A 28 -4.22 3.58 2.90
CA ASP A 28 -2.83 3.95 3.03
C ASP A 28 -2.33 3.69 4.46
N GLN A 29 -3.21 3.81 5.46
CA GLN A 29 -2.96 3.42 6.86
C GLN A 29 -2.48 1.97 7.02
N THR A 30 -3.04 1.03 6.26
CA THR A 30 -2.64 -0.38 6.31
C THR A 30 -1.28 -0.62 5.64
N LEU A 31 -0.96 0.17 4.60
CA LEU A 31 0.36 0.16 3.96
C LEU A 31 1.41 0.80 4.86
N GLU A 32 1.08 1.92 5.49
CA GLU A 32 1.92 2.62 6.46
C GLU A 32 2.25 1.71 7.64
N GLN A 33 1.26 1.04 8.23
CA GLN A 33 1.49 0.15 9.36
C GLN A 33 2.39 -1.04 8.98
N LYS A 34 2.20 -1.63 7.80
CA LYS A 34 3.02 -2.75 7.32
C LYS A 34 4.43 -2.32 6.95
N ALA A 35 4.59 -1.15 6.34
CA ALA A 35 5.90 -0.57 6.05
C ALA A 35 6.62 -0.12 7.31
N ALA A 36 5.91 0.44 8.29
CA ALA A 36 6.46 0.81 9.59
C ALA A 36 7.06 -0.40 10.31
N PHE A 37 6.34 -1.53 10.31
CA PHE A 37 6.85 -2.79 10.82
C PHE A 37 8.12 -3.25 10.08
N ALA A 38 8.11 -3.21 8.75
CA ALA A 38 9.25 -3.63 7.93
C ALA A 38 10.48 -2.71 8.07
N LEU A 39 10.26 -1.42 8.30
CA LEU A 39 11.30 -0.38 8.41
C LEU A 39 11.72 -0.11 9.86
N ASN A 40 11.22 -0.88 10.82
CA ASN A 40 11.45 -0.71 12.26
C ASN A 40 11.21 0.73 12.72
N THR A 41 10.05 1.27 12.34
CA THR A 41 9.60 2.61 12.68
C THR A 41 8.11 2.58 13.02
N THR A 42 7.51 3.73 13.28
CA THR A 42 6.08 3.85 13.60
C THR A 42 5.30 4.40 12.40
N SER A 43 4.01 4.04 12.31
CA SER A 43 3.14 4.41 11.17
C SER A 43 3.08 5.92 10.95
N ASP A 44 3.14 6.72 12.03
CA ASP A 44 3.12 8.20 11.96
C ASP A 44 4.39 8.80 11.32
N LYS A 45 5.46 8.01 11.21
CA LYS A 45 6.72 8.43 10.59
C LYS A 45 6.85 7.96 9.14
N VAL A 46 5.91 7.16 8.65
CA VAL A 46 5.92 6.61 7.29
C VAL A 46 4.94 7.37 6.42
N LYS A 47 5.42 7.87 5.28
CA LYS A 47 4.55 8.40 4.22
C LYS A 47 4.56 7.47 3.04
N VAL A 48 3.38 7.01 2.64
CA VAL A 48 3.20 6.18 1.43
C VAL A 48 3.03 7.09 0.21
N SER A 49 3.67 6.73 -0.89
CA SER A 49 3.62 7.46 -2.16
C SER A 49 3.81 6.49 -3.33
N ASN A 50 3.45 6.93 -4.54
CA ASN A 50 3.66 6.18 -5.78
C ASN A 50 3.13 4.72 -5.73
N ARG A 51 1.87 4.58 -5.29
CA ARG A 51 1.19 3.29 -5.15
C ARG A 51 0.77 2.76 -6.53
N GLN A 52 1.16 1.52 -6.83
CA GLN A 52 0.86 0.83 -8.08
C GLN A 52 0.40 -0.59 -7.76
N GLY A 53 -0.89 -0.87 -8.01
CA GLY A 53 -1.44 -2.22 -7.94
C GLY A 53 -1.24 -2.94 -9.27
N ALA A 54 -0.74 -4.17 -9.21
CA ALA A 54 -0.63 -5.08 -10.35
C ALA A 54 -1.76 -6.13 -10.30
N ILE A 55 -2.10 -6.64 -11.49
CA ILE A 55 -3.18 -7.62 -11.73
C ILE A 55 -2.92 -8.99 -11.07
N ASP A 56 -1.67 -9.26 -10.67
CA ASP A 56 -1.25 -10.44 -9.90
C ASP A 56 -1.57 -10.35 -8.40
N GLY A 57 -2.16 -9.23 -7.94
CA GLY A 57 -2.43 -8.97 -6.53
C GLY A 57 -1.23 -8.35 -5.79
N THR A 58 -0.16 -8.00 -6.48
CA THR A 58 0.98 -7.29 -5.89
C THR A 58 0.72 -5.78 -5.88
N ILE A 59 0.98 -5.11 -4.75
CA ILE A 59 0.93 -3.65 -4.64
C ILE A 59 2.31 -3.15 -4.30
N ASN A 60 2.89 -2.40 -5.23
CA ASN A 60 4.14 -1.69 -5.06
C ASN A 60 3.86 -0.28 -4.57
N PHE A 61 4.69 0.23 -3.66
CA PHE A 61 4.57 1.58 -3.12
C PHE A 61 5.91 2.06 -2.55
N VAL A 62 6.08 3.38 -2.49
CA VAL A 62 7.27 4.01 -1.90
C VAL A 62 6.92 4.48 -0.49
N ALA A 63 7.59 3.91 0.51
CA ALA A 63 7.52 4.37 1.89
C ALA A 63 8.66 5.35 2.18
N THR A 64 8.35 6.53 2.70
CA THR A 64 9.36 7.52 3.09
C THR A 64 9.33 7.73 4.60
N THR A 65 10.48 7.57 5.26
CA THR A 65 10.68 7.80 6.70
C THR A 65 12.06 8.41 6.95
N GLY A 66 12.17 9.36 7.88
CA GLY A 66 13.45 9.96 8.25
C GLY A 66 14.25 10.58 7.08
N GLY A 67 13.57 11.09 6.05
CA GLY A 67 14.20 11.65 4.84
C GLY A 67 14.73 10.60 3.85
N LYS A 68 14.40 9.33 4.06
CA LYS A 68 14.80 8.20 3.22
C LYS A 68 13.58 7.55 2.60
N SER A 69 13.64 7.27 1.30
CA SER A 69 12.60 6.54 0.58
C SER A 69 13.00 5.08 0.38
N TYR A 70 12.02 4.20 0.47
CA TYR A 70 12.16 2.75 0.40
C TYR A 70 11.11 2.22 -0.58
N GLN A 71 11.53 1.36 -1.50
CA GLN A 71 10.59 0.68 -2.40
C GLN A 71 10.06 -0.55 -1.68
N CYS A 72 8.76 -0.53 -1.40
CA CYS A 72 8.06 -1.59 -0.69
C CYS A 72 7.04 -2.25 -1.62
N TYR A 73 6.76 -3.52 -1.38
CA TYR A 73 5.65 -4.20 -1.99
C TYR A 73 4.95 -5.12 -1.01
N ILE A 74 3.66 -5.35 -1.25
CA ILE A 74 2.86 -6.36 -0.58
C ILE A 74 2.18 -7.24 -1.62
N THR A 75 1.99 -8.50 -1.30
CA THR A 75 1.15 -9.42 -2.08
C THR A 75 -0.19 -9.59 -1.37
N THR A 76 -1.26 -9.50 -2.13
CA THR A 76 -2.63 -9.74 -1.67
C THR A 76 -3.14 -11.05 -2.23
N VAL A 77 -3.87 -11.81 -1.42
CA VAL A 77 -4.49 -13.08 -1.82
C VAL A 77 -6.00 -12.95 -1.63
N GLY A 78 -6.77 -13.13 -2.69
CA GLY A 78 -8.22 -12.87 -2.66
C GLY A 78 -8.57 -11.41 -2.36
N GLY A 79 -7.64 -10.49 -2.65
CA GLY A 79 -7.75 -9.05 -2.39
C GLY A 79 -7.48 -8.62 -0.94
N ALA A 80 -7.40 -9.53 0.02
CA ALA A 80 -6.97 -9.22 1.38
C ALA A 80 -5.44 -9.12 1.47
N ILE A 81 -4.92 -8.20 2.29
CA ILE A 81 -3.48 -8.14 2.56
C ILE A 81 -3.09 -9.32 3.46
N SER A 82 -2.56 -10.36 2.85
CA SER A 82 -2.12 -11.58 3.53
C SER A 82 -0.71 -11.46 4.13
N SER A 83 0.14 -10.55 3.62
CA SER A 83 1.57 -10.54 3.96
C SER A 83 2.03 -9.25 4.66
N GLN A 84 3.16 -9.33 5.36
CA GLN A 84 3.95 -8.16 5.80
C GLN A 84 4.56 -7.47 4.57
N ALA A 85 4.81 -6.16 4.64
CA ALA A 85 5.46 -5.46 3.55
C ALA A 85 6.93 -5.86 3.45
N ILE A 86 7.39 -6.13 2.23
CA ILE A 86 8.82 -6.31 1.96
C ILE A 86 9.33 -4.99 1.42
N CYS A 87 10.26 -4.37 2.14
CA CYS A 87 10.87 -3.11 1.76
C CYS A 87 12.34 -3.34 1.40
N SER A 88 12.70 -3.03 0.16
CA SER A 88 14.11 -2.98 -0.25
C SER A 88 14.75 -1.69 0.26
N GLY A 89 16.04 -1.79 0.62
CA GLY A 89 16.75 -0.82 1.47
C GLY A 89 16.68 0.64 1.00
N SER A 90 17.17 1.55 1.86
CA SER A 90 17.25 3.00 1.64
C SER A 90 18.24 3.36 0.53
N SER A 91 18.00 2.87 -0.67
CA SER A 91 18.39 3.60 -1.85
C SER A 91 17.33 4.68 -1.94
N SER A 92 17.70 5.94 -1.70
CA SER A 92 16.90 7.07 -2.16
C SER A 92 16.37 6.65 -3.52
N VAL A 93 15.06 6.40 -3.65
CA VAL A 93 14.46 6.02 -4.92
C VAL A 93 14.93 7.13 -5.84
N LYS A 94 15.89 6.80 -6.71
CA LYS A 94 16.70 7.82 -7.36
C LYS A 94 15.75 8.53 -8.30
N THR A 95 15.15 9.62 -7.86
CA THR A 95 14.78 10.70 -8.74
C THR A 95 16.09 11.05 -9.41
N THR A 96 16.18 10.68 -10.68
CA THR A 96 17.32 10.89 -11.56
C THR A 96 17.81 12.33 -11.42
N ASN A 97 18.75 12.57 -10.54
CA ASN A 97 19.52 13.81 -10.46
C ASN A 97 20.97 13.39 -10.30
N ASN A 98 21.66 13.58 -11.42
CA ASN A 98 23.08 13.39 -11.65
C ASN A 98 23.92 14.22 -10.67
N ALA A 99 25.16 13.75 -10.47
CA ALA A 99 26.30 14.41 -9.82
C ALA A 99 26.09 14.65 -8.31
N ASP A 100 26.86 14.07 -7.40
CA ASP A 100 28.31 14.11 -7.32
C ASP A 100 28.76 13.15 -6.20
N ASN A 101 30.02 12.69 -6.23
CA ASN A 101 30.66 11.71 -5.33
C ASN A 101 30.41 10.21 -5.62
N LYS A 102 30.87 9.75 -6.79
CA LYS A 102 31.25 8.33 -6.96
C LYS A 102 32.66 8.09 -6.37
N GLN A 103 32.76 7.71 -5.10
CA GLN A 103 33.90 6.88 -4.70
C GLN A 103 33.66 5.48 -5.28
N CYS A 104 34.24 5.22 -6.45
CA CYS A 104 34.14 3.92 -7.10
C CYS A 104 35.00 2.90 -6.33
N ASN A 105 34.36 1.87 -5.76
CA ASN A 105 35.06 0.77 -5.11
C ASN A 105 35.61 -0.21 -6.19
N ALA A 106 36.75 -0.86 -5.92
CA ALA A 106 37.44 -1.79 -6.81
C ALA A 106 36.54 -2.87 -7.44
N LEU A 107 35.51 -3.32 -6.71
CA LEU A 107 34.53 -4.29 -7.23
C LEU A 107 33.67 -3.72 -8.37
N LEU A 108 33.32 -2.43 -8.31
CA LEU A 108 32.51 -1.76 -9.33
C LEU A 108 33.35 -1.37 -10.56
N GLN A 109 34.66 -1.14 -10.36
CA GLN A 109 35.63 -0.89 -11.44
C GLN A 109 35.89 -2.16 -12.26
N ALA A 110 36.06 -3.31 -11.60
CA ALA A 110 36.23 -4.59 -12.28
C ALA A 110 35.00 -4.98 -13.12
N ALA A 111 33.81 -4.49 -12.74
CA ALA A 111 32.56 -4.75 -13.43
C ALA A 111 32.24 -3.74 -14.56
N GLY A 112 33.08 -2.71 -14.79
CA GLY A 112 32.85 -1.67 -15.81
C GLY A 112 31.59 -0.83 -15.57
N ARG A 113 31.15 -0.73 -14.31
CA ARG A 113 29.95 0.06 -13.90
C ARG A 113 30.32 1.38 -13.21
N CYS A 114 31.62 1.61 -13.11
CA CYS A 114 32.30 2.88 -13.16
C CYS A 114 33.21 2.83 -14.39
#